data_AF-A0A6V7I8V0-F1
#
_entry.id   AF-A0A6V7I8V0-F1
#
_cell.length_a   1.000
_cell.length_b   1.000
_cell.length_c   1.000
_cell.angle_alpha   90.00
_cell.angle_beta   90.00
_cell.angle_gamma   90.00
#
_symmetry.space_group_name_H-M   'P 1'
#
loop_
_entity.id
_entity.type
_entity.pdbx_description
1 polymer ?
#
loop_
_entity_poly.entity_id
_entity_poly.type
_entity_poly.pdbx_seq_one_letter_code
_entity_poly.pdbx_strand_id
1 'polypeptide(L)' 'VQGSAAGVTVQQIQQIGSTGRERPTIWQGILEWLEKAKNPSDSQKQTRQVPCQVSANSKDGEPE' A
#
# COMPACT_ATOMS: atom_id res chain seq x y z
N VAL A 1 -5.95 -33.94 8.49
CA VAL A 1 -4.90 -33.05 9.04
C VAL A 1 -4.76 -31.85 8.13
N GLN A 2 -4.90 -30.66 8.72
CA GLN A 2 -4.99 -29.35 8.08
C GLN A 2 -3.58 -28.73 7.99
N GLY A 3 -3.21 -28.15 6.85
CA GLY A 3 -2.00 -27.34 6.68
C GLY A 3 -2.13 -26.54 5.39
N SER A 4 -2.51 -25.25 5.41
CA SER A 4 -1.85 -24.05 5.93
C SER A 4 -0.75 -23.51 5.02
N ALA A 5 -0.88 -22.20 4.73
CA ALA A 5 0.04 -21.28 4.05
C ALA A 5 0.09 -21.36 2.50
N ALA A 6 -0.91 -20.72 1.87
CA ALA A 6 -0.71 -20.14 0.54
C ALA A 6 0.35 -19.03 0.65
N GLY A 7 1.54 -19.32 0.14
CA GLY A 7 2.61 -18.33 0.00
C GLY A 7 2.18 -17.26 -1.00
N VAL A 8 2.00 -16.04 -0.50
CA VAL A 8 1.83 -14.86 -1.35
C VAL A 8 3.21 -14.50 -1.88
N THR A 9 3.45 -14.77 -3.16
CA THR A 9 4.65 -14.40 -3.89
C THR A 9 4.77 -12.88 -3.95
N VAL A 10 5.68 -12.31 -3.17
CA VAL A 10 6.06 -10.89 -3.20
C VAL A 10 7.05 -10.64 -4.35
N GLN A 11 6.64 -10.93 -5.58
CA GLN A 11 7.41 -10.61 -6.78
C GLN A 11 6.45 -10.05 -7.82
N GLN A 12 6.44 -8.71 -7.93
CA GLN A 12 6.20 -7.91 -9.13
C GLN A 12 5.66 -6.53 -8.73
N ILE A 13 6.53 -5.66 -8.22
CA ILE A 13 6.22 -4.23 -8.04
C ILE A 13 7.42 -3.42 -8.49
N GLN A 14 7.83 -3.59 -9.73
CA GLN A 14 8.66 -2.63 -10.44
C GLN A 14 8.10 -2.58 -11.87
N GLN A 15 7.97 -1.36 -12.38
CA GLN A 15 7.59 -0.99 -13.76
C GLN A 15 6.08 -0.76 -14.00
N ILE A 16 5.56 0.38 -13.54
CA ILE A 16 4.54 1.14 -14.29
C ILE A 16 4.92 2.62 -14.31
N GLY A 17 5.18 3.13 -15.52
CA GLY A 17 5.19 4.55 -15.95
C GLY A 17 6.31 5.42 -15.37
N SER A 18 6.75 6.52 -15.97
CA SER A 18 6.40 7.15 -17.25
C SER A 18 7.35 8.32 -17.50
N THR A 19 7.96 8.37 -18.69
CA THR A 19 8.74 9.52 -19.18
C THR A 19 7.88 10.79 -19.26
N GLY A 20 7.92 11.63 -18.23
CA GLY A 20 7.23 12.93 -18.24
C GLY A 20 7.11 13.52 -16.84
N ARG A 21 8.11 14.31 -16.42
CA ARG A 21 8.17 15.08 -15.15
C ARG A 21 7.45 14.38 -13.99
N GLU A 22 7.94 13.20 -13.63
CA GLU A 22 7.35 12.38 -12.59
C GLU A 22 7.39 13.13 -11.26
N ARG A 23 6.26 13.17 -10.56
CA ARG A 23 6.21 13.78 -9.22
C ARG A 23 7.17 13.02 -8.31
N PRO A 24 7.99 13.71 -7.50
CA PRO A 24 8.90 13.03 -6.59
C PRO A 24 8.11 12.15 -5.63
N THR A 25 8.47 10.87 -5.58
CA THR A 25 8.01 9.94 -4.55
C THR A 25 8.66 10.34 -3.23
N ILE A 26 7.83 10.73 -2.26
CA ILE A 26 8.27 11.14 -0.93
C ILE A 26 8.21 10.00 0.09
N TRP A 27 7.49 8.92 -0.23
CA TRP A 27 7.43 7.73 0.61
C TRP A 27 7.00 6.48 -0.19
N GLN A 28 7.53 5.33 0.20
CA GLN A 28 7.12 4.02 -0.29
C GLN A 28 7.03 3.05 0.88
N GLY A 29 5.96 2.27 0.94
CA GLY A 29 5.79 1.29 2.01
C GLY A 29 4.51 0.47 1.85
N ILE A 30 4.11 -0.16 2.95
CA ILE A 30 2.89 -0.96 3.04
C ILE A 30 1.89 -0.19 3.89
N LEU A 31 0.72 0.09 3.35
CA LEU A 31 -0.43 0.57 4.13
C LEU A 31 -1.16 -0.62 4.72
N GLU A 32 -1.23 -0.71 6.05
CA GLU A 32 -1.96 -1.74 6.79
C GLU A 32 -3.22 -1.15 7.42
N TRP A 33 -4.35 -1.84 7.30
CA TRP A 33 -5.59 -1.47 7.98
C TRP A 33 -6.39 -2.68 8.47
N LEU A 34 -7.28 -2.44 9.43
CA LEU A 34 -8.21 -3.43 9.96
C LEU A 34 -9.62 -3.13 9.43
N GLU A 35 -10.21 -4.08 8.70
CA GLU A 35 -11.62 -4.01 8.31
C GLU A 35 -12.50 -4.30 9.53
N LYS A 36 -13.53 -3.46 9.72
CA LYS A 36 -14.56 -3.72 10.73
C LYS A 36 -15.44 -4.86 10.26
N ALA A 37 -15.80 -5.76 11.17
CA ALA A 37 -16.73 -6.84 10.88
C ALA A 37 -18.09 -6.28 10.44
N LYS A 38 -18.71 -6.91 9.43
CA LYS A 38 -20.04 -6.54 8.93
C LYS A 38 -21.14 -6.85 9.94
N ASN A 39 -20.94 -7.90 10.73
CA ASN A 39 -21.86 -8.35 11.76
C ASN A 39 -21.25 -8.05 13.13
N PRO A 40 -22.00 -7.45 14.08
CA PRO A 40 -21.53 -7.18 15.43
C PRO A 40 -21.09 -8.44 16.21
N SER A 41 -21.54 -9.61 15.75
CA SER A 41 -21.22 -10.93 16.30
C SER A 41 -19.85 -11.45 15.88
N ASP A 42 -19.30 -10.95 14.78
CA ASP A 42 -18.00 -11.37 14.26
C ASP A 42 -16.89 -10.60 14.98
N SER A 43 -16.24 -11.27 15.92
CA SER A 43 -15.18 -10.68 16.75
C SER A 43 -13.83 -10.55 16.03
N GLN A 44 -13.70 -11.04 14.79
CA GLN A 44 -12.44 -10.99 14.04
C GLN A 44 -12.36 -9.72 13.17
N LYS A 45 -11.38 -8.87 13.49
CA LYS A 45 -10.95 -7.77 12.62
C LYS A 45 -10.05 -8.35 11.53
N GLN A 46 -10.37 -8.11 10.27
CA GLN A 46 -9.57 -8.61 9.16
C GLN A 46 -8.45 -7.62 8.81
N THR A 47 -7.19 -8.05 8.90
CA THR A 47 -6.04 -7.23 8.49
C THR A 47 -5.87 -7.25 6.97
N ARG A 48 -5.69 -6.07 6.39
CA ARG A 48 -5.38 -5.86 4.97
C ARG A 48 -4.10 -5.07 4.85
N GLN A 49 -3.32 -5.38 3.82
CA GLN A 49 -2.06 -4.72 3.51
C GLN A 49 -2.00 -4.43 2.01
N VAL A 50 -1.59 -3.21 1.64
CA VAL A 50 -1.32 -2.86 0.25
C VAL A 50 0.01 -2.12 0.12
N PRO A 51 0.91 -2.56 -0.77
CA PRO A 51 2.08 -1.76 -1.16
C PRO A 51 1.62 -0.49 -1.88
N CYS A 52 2.14 0.67 -1.47
CA CYS A 52 1.81 1.93 -2.12
C CYS A 52 3.00 2.90 -2.16
N GLN A 53 2.87 3.90 -3.03
CA GLN A 53 3.81 5.00 -3.21
C GLN A 53 3.07 6.32 -3.02
N VAL A 54 3.69 7.25 -2.31
CA VAL A 54 3.16 8.59 -2.07
C VAL A 54 4.08 9.59 -2.76
N SER A 55 3.50 10.46 -3.58
CA SER A 55 4.20 11.54 -4.25
C SER A 55 3.65 12.90 -3.84
N ALA A 56 4.49 13.92 -3.91
CA ALA A 56 4.10 15.29 -3.62
C ALA A 56 4.26 16.19 -4.85
N ASN A 57 3.47 17.27 -4.89
CA ASN A 57 3.75 18.37 -5.80
C ASN A 57 4.95 19.15 -5.26
N SER A 58 6.00 19.30 -6.06
CA SER A 58 6.95 20.39 -5.85
C SER A 58 6.27 21.68 -6.28
N LYS A 59 5.95 22.58 -5.33
CA LYS A 59 5.66 23.97 -5.71
C LYS A 59 7.00 24.69 -5.85
N ASP A 60 7.39 24.99 -7.09
CA ASP A 60 8.43 25.97 -7.37
C ASP A 60 7.98 27.33 -6.79
N GLY A 61 8.42 27.70 -5.59
CA GLY A 61 8.19 29.07 -5.08
C GLY A 61 8.20 29.34 -3.57
N GLU A 62 8.34 28.37 -2.67
CA GLU A 62 8.51 28.65 -1.23
C GLU A 62 9.87 28.13 -0.76
N PRO A 63 10.68 28.94 -0.05
CA PRO A 63 11.99 28.53 0.44
C PRO A 63 11.86 27.49 1.57
N GLU A 64 12.75 26.49 1.54
CA GLU A 64 12.97 25.53 2.64
C GLU A 64 13.58 26.21 3.88
#